data_AF-A0AAU4BI52-F1
#
_entry.id   AF-A0AAU4BI52-F1
#
_cell.length_a   1.000
_cell.length_b   1.000
_cell.length_c   1.000
_cell.angle_alpha   90.00
_cell.angle_beta   90.00
_cell.angle_gamma   90.00
#
_symmetry.space_group_name_H-M   'P 1'
#
loop_
_entity.id
_entity.type
_entity.pdbx_description
1 polymer ?
#
loop_
_entity_poly.entity_id
_entity_poly.type
_entity_poly.pdbx_seq_one_letter_code
_entity_poly.pdbx_strand_id
1 'polypeptide(L)'
;MVHAPTPQPENAEAARPTDPEAERAQLLVEFPEWVPRYEGWLELPWEAHRRPFRGPVSGCFAWIRAESAERLREMLTATQVIEAAWKRPEPTKPAGHDGRCVR
;
A
#
# COMPACT_ATOMS: atom_id res chain seq x y z
N MET A 1 -1.52 55.34 -4.10
CA MET A 1 -2.23 54.36 -3.24
C MET A 1 -2.27 53.05 -3.98
N VAL A 2 -1.41 52.09 -3.63
CA VAL A 2 -1.44 50.75 -4.20
C VAL A 2 -2.24 49.87 -3.24
N HIS A 3 -3.35 49.31 -3.72
CA HIS A 3 -4.09 48.30 -2.97
C HIS A 3 -3.23 47.04 -2.91
N ALA A 4 -2.81 46.65 -1.71
CA ALA A 4 -2.26 45.32 -1.48
C ALA A 4 -3.41 44.30 -1.62
N PRO A 5 -3.21 43.19 -2.36
CA PRO A 5 -4.22 42.14 -2.42
C PRO A 5 -4.36 41.48 -1.04
N THR A 6 -5.60 41.44 -0.55
CA THR A 6 -6.01 40.71 0.65
C THR A 6 -5.59 39.24 0.52
N PRO A 7 -4.93 38.63 1.52
CA PRO A 7 -4.71 37.19 1.50
C PRO A 7 -6.05 36.46 1.60
N GLN A 8 -6.36 35.63 0.60
CA GLN A 8 -7.56 34.79 0.55
C GLN A 8 -7.49 33.71 1.65
N PRO A 9 -8.57 33.47 2.42
CA PRO A 9 -8.62 32.43 3.45
C PRO A 9 -8.79 31.00 2.89
N GLU A 10 -8.76 30.80 1.58
CA GLU A 10 -9.01 29.49 0.95
C GLU A 10 -7.85 28.49 1.07
N ASN A 11 -6.67 28.92 1.53
CA ASN A 11 -5.56 28.01 1.87
C ASN A 11 -5.53 27.56 3.33
N ALA A 12 -6.56 27.89 4.13
CA ALA A 12 -6.69 27.39 5.49
C ALA A 12 -7.10 25.90 5.59
N GLU A 13 -7.21 25.21 4.44
CA GLU A 13 -7.35 23.74 4.38
C GLU A 13 -5.98 23.03 4.25
N ALA A 14 -4.87 23.75 4.41
CA ALA A 14 -3.53 23.18 4.44
C ALA A 14 -2.94 23.31 5.85
N ALA A 15 -3.11 22.25 6.66
CA ALA A 15 -2.33 21.87 7.85
C ALA A 15 -3.24 21.38 8.99
N ARG A 16 -3.95 20.27 8.80
CA ARG A 16 -3.99 19.35 9.94
C ARG A 16 -2.52 18.95 10.16
N PRO A 17 -1.92 19.13 11.35
CA PRO A 17 -0.70 18.42 11.64
C PRO A 17 -1.06 16.94 11.48
N THR A 18 -0.64 16.35 10.36
CA THR A 18 -0.81 14.93 10.12
C THR A 18 0.07 14.27 11.15
N ASP A 19 -0.54 13.80 12.22
CA ASP A 19 0.15 13.13 13.30
C ASP A 19 0.59 11.76 12.77
N PRO A 20 1.90 11.57 12.48
CA PRO A 20 2.35 10.34 11.85
C PRO A 20 2.15 9.13 12.76
N GLU A 21 2.05 9.34 14.07
CA GLU A 21 1.72 8.29 15.02
C GLU A 21 0.26 7.85 14.90
N ALA A 22 -0.69 8.78 14.82
CA ALA A 22 -2.10 8.49 14.60
C ALA A 22 -2.36 7.83 13.24
N GLU A 23 -1.71 8.29 12.17
CA GLU A 23 -1.81 7.67 10.85
C GLU A 23 -1.23 6.24 10.86
N ARG A 24 -0.08 6.05 11.50
CA ARG A 24 0.51 4.72 11.70
C ARG A 24 -0.40 3.81 12.53
N ALA A 25 -1.04 4.33 13.57
CA ALA A 25 -1.97 3.59 14.40
C ALA A 25 -3.21 3.15 13.60
N GLN A 26 -3.75 4.02 12.73
CA GLN A 26 -4.84 3.67 11.82
C GLN A 26 -4.43 2.57 10.84
N LEU A 27 -3.26 2.70 10.20
CA LEU A 27 -2.73 1.68 9.29
C LEU A 27 -2.53 0.32 9.98
N LEU A 28 -2.14 0.30 11.26
CA LEU A 28 -2.03 -0.93 12.04
C LEU A 28 -3.39 -1.61 12.30
N VAL A 29 -4.45 -0.81 12.49
CA VAL A 29 -5.82 -1.32 12.66
C VAL A 29 -6.37 -1.85 11.34
N GLU A 30 -6.16 -1.12 10.24
CA GLU A 30 -6.64 -1.48 8.90
C GLU A 30 -5.88 -2.69 8.31
N PHE A 31 -4.58 -2.78 8.55
CA PHE A 31 -3.69 -3.78 7.96
C PHE A 31 -2.89 -4.54 9.03
N PRO A 32 -3.55 -5.40 9.85
CA PRO A 32 -2.92 -6.04 11.01
C PRO A 32 -1.78 -7.01 10.66
N GLU A 33 -1.70 -7.46 9.41
CA GLU A 33 -0.63 -8.33 8.91
C GLU A 33 0.65 -7.56 8.51
N TRP A 34 0.57 -6.23 8.50
CA TRP A 34 1.66 -5.33 8.11
C TRP A 34 2.17 -4.55 9.32
N VAL A 35 3.41 -4.08 9.21
CA VAL A 35 4.08 -3.24 10.20
C VAL A 35 4.42 -1.92 9.52
N PRO A 36 3.59 -0.88 9.66
CA PRO A 36 3.87 0.44 9.14
C PRO A 36 4.90 1.19 10.01
N ARG A 37 5.77 1.93 9.35
CA ARG A 37 6.79 2.82 9.91
C ARG A 37 6.79 4.15 9.16
N TYR A 38 7.10 5.22 9.88
CA TYR A 38 7.32 6.54 9.33
C TYR A 38 8.75 7.00 9.65
N GLU A 39 9.48 7.47 8.65
CA GLU A 39 10.85 8.00 8.74
C GLU A 39 10.95 9.32 7.95
N GLY A 40 10.66 10.43 8.61
CA GLY A 40 10.50 11.75 7.97
C GLY A 40 11.76 12.33 7.30
N TRP A 41 12.93 11.70 7.45
CA TRP A 41 14.17 12.10 6.76
C TRP A 41 14.39 11.39 5.42
N LEU A 42 13.48 10.51 4.99
CA LEU A 42 13.56 9.78 3.72
C LEU A 42 12.64 10.41 2.66
N GLU A 43 13.02 10.28 1.38
CA GLU A 43 12.20 10.72 0.24
C GLU A 43 10.83 10.02 0.19
N LEU A 44 10.81 8.73 0.56
CA LEU A 44 9.60 7.94 0.79
C LEU A 44 9.53 7.61 2.29
N PRO A 45 8.93 8.49 3.11
CA PRO A 45 9.01 8.39 4.55
C PRO A 45 8.08 7.29 5.10
N TRP A 46 7.07 6.88 4.35
CA TRP A 46 6.16 5.81 4.75
C TRP A 46 6.62 4.47 4.23
N GLU A 47 6.59 3.47 5.10
CA GLU A 47 7.02 2.12 4.82
C GLU A 47 6.10 1.11 5.48
N ALA A 48 5.82 -0.02 4.83
CA ALA A 48 5.21 -1.17 5.46
C ALA A 48 5.90 -2.46 5.03
N HIS A 49 6.18 -3.35 5.97
CA HIS A 49 6.65 -4.71 5.71
C HIS A 49 5.72 -5.74 6.36
N ARG A 50 5.71 -6.96 5.81
CA ARG A 50 4.95 -8.07 6.40
C ARG A 50 5.51 -8.45 7.77
N ARG A 51 4.63 -8.80 8.71
CA ARG A 51 5.08 -9.37 9.99
C ARG A 51 5.92 -10.64 9.75
N PRO A 52 6.93 -10.90 10.60
CA PRO A 52 7.72 -12.13 10.54
C PRO A 52 6.82 -13.38 10.49
N PHE A 53 7.23 -14.39 9.72
CA PHE A 53 6.50 -15.66 9.53
C PHE A 53 5.13 -15.56 8.83
N ARG A 54 4.75 -14.38 8.32
CA ARG A 54 3.63 -14.17 7.39
C ARG A 54 4.16 -13.88 6.00
N GLY A 55 4.76 -14.91 5.38
CA GLY A 55 5.16 -14.82 3.98
C GLY A 55 3.92 -14.67 3.08
N PRO A 56 3.99 -13.86 2.01
CA PRO A 56 2.91 -13.80 1.02
C PRO A 56 2.66 -15.19 0.45
N VAL A 57 1.39 -15.55 0.24
CA VAL A 57 0.97 -16.88 -0.26
C VAL A 57 1.69 -17.26 -1.57
N SER A 58 2.12 -16.26 -2.35
CA SER A 58 2.77 -16.40 -3.66
C SER A 58 4.14 -15.72 -3.78
N GLY A 59 4.77 -15.27 -2.68
CA GLY A 59 6.11 -14.63 -2.73
C GLY A 59 6.14 -13.14 -3.11
N CYS A 60 5.01 -12.47 -3.30
CA CYS A 60 5.00 -11.21 -4.07
C CYS A 60 5.39 -9.91 -3.35
N PHE A 61 5.08 -9.67 -2.07
CA PHE A 61 5.34 -8.36 -1.44
C PHE A 61 5.77 -8.49 0.01
N ALA A 62 7.07 -8.33 0.27
CA ALA A 62 7.61 -8.27 1.63
C ALA A 62 7.67 -6.84 2.18
N TRP A 63 7.71 -5.83 1.31
CA TRP A 63 8.07 -4.46 1.67
C TRP A 63 7.53 -3.46 0.63
N ILE A 64 6.83 -2.41 1.08
CA ILE A 64 6.30 -1.31 0.27
C ILE A 64 6.71 0.04 0.88
N ARG A 65 7.00 1.03 0.04
CA ARG A 65 7.30 2.41 0.46
C ARG A 65 6.45 3.42 -0.31
N ALA A 66 6.13 4.54 0.34
CA ALA A 66 5.28 5.59 -0.22
C ALA A 66 5.64 6.98 0.31
N GLU A 67 5.20 8.00 -0.42
CA GLU A 67 5.36 9.42 -0.05
C GLU A 67 4.41 9.86 1.08
N SER A 68 3.26 9.18 1.23
CA SER A 68 2.22 9.51 2.22
C SER A 68 1.56 8.26 2.80
N ALA A 69 0.90 8.39 3.96
CA ALA A 69 0.14 7.30 4.58
C ALA A 69 -1.04 6.86 3.70
N GLU A 70 -1.71 7.81 3.05
CA GLU A 70 -2.81 7.53 2.12
C GLU A 70 -2.32 6.68 0.94
N ARG A 71 -1.19 7.07 0.34
CA ARG A 71 -0.60 6.31 -0.76
C ARG A 71 -0.18 4.91 -0.31
N LEU A 72 0.36 4.79 0.90
CA LEU A 72 0.68 3.49 1.49
C LEU A 72 -0.59 2.63 1.67
N ARG A 73 -1.70 3.19 2.16
CA ARG A 73 -3.00 2.51 2.31
C ARG A 73 -3.50 1.97 0.97
N GLU A 74 -3.45 2.78 -0.09
CA GLU A 74 -3.85 2.35 -1.44
C GLU A 74 -3.04 1.15 -1.92
N MET A 75 -1.71 1.21 -1.77
CA MET A 75 -0.82 0.13 -2.18
C MET A 75 -1.08 -1.17 -1.39
N LEU A 76 -1.27 -1.07 -0.08
CA LEU A 76 -1.60 -2.21 0.78
C LEU A 76 -2.95 -2.84 0.40
N THR A 77 -3.94 -2.01 0.07
CA THR A 77 -5.25 -2.47 -0.41
C THR A 77 -5.11 -3.21 -1.74
N ALA A 78 -4.36 -2.65 -2.68
CA ALA A 78 -4.09 -3.31 -3.96
C ALA A 78 -3.37 -4.65 -3.77
N THR A 79 -2.41 -4.73 -2.85
CA THR A 79 -1.73 -5.99 -2.51
C THR A 79 -2.72 -7.04 -1.99
N GLN A 80 -3.63 -6.69 -1.08
CA GLN A 80 -4.65 -7.61 -0.59
C GLN A 80 -5.58 -8.11 -1.70
N VAL A 81 -6.00 -7.24 -2.62
CA VAL A 81 -6.82 -7.61 -3.78
C VAL A 81 -6.10 -8.61 -4.67
N ILE A 82 -4.82 -8.35 -4.97
CA ILE A 82 -3.98 -9.25 -5.75
C ILE A 82 -3.90 -10.60 -5.04
N GLU A 83 -3.47 -10.65 -3.78
CA GLU A 83 -3.33 -11.89 -3.01
C GLU A 83 -4.63 -12.69 -2.89
N ALA A 84 -5.77 -12.02 -2.76
CA ALA A 84 -7.08 -12.66 -2.72
C ALA A 84 -7.41 -13.35 -4.05
N ALA A 85 -6.99 -12.78 -5.19
CA ALA A 85 -7.15 -13.42 -6.49
C ALA A 85 -6.33 -14.71 -6.59
N TRP A 86 -5.11 -14.76 -6.03
CA TRP A 86 -4.25 -15.94 -6.02
C TRP A 86 -4.74 -17.06 -5.09
N LYS A 87 -5.43 -16.72 -3.99
CA LYS A 87 -6.02 -17.73 -3.08
C LYS A 87 -7.19 -18.48 -3.70
N ARG A 88 -7.81 -17.95 -4.76
CA ARG A 88 -8.88 -18.66 -5.47
C ARG A 88 -8.21 -19.69 -6.40
N PRO A 89 -8.40 -21.00 -6.21
CA PRO A 89 -8.03 -21.94 -7.25
C PRO A 89 -8.91 -21.60 -8.46
N GLU A 90 -8.31 -21.11 -9.54
CA GLU A 90 -8.95 -21.25 -10.84
C GLU A 90 -9.16 -22.76 -11.05
N PRO A 91 -10.35 -23.22 -11.49
CA PRO A 91 -10.52 -24.61 -11.82
C PRO A 91 -9.49 -24.95 -12.90
N THR A 92 -8.58 -25.86 -12.56
CA THR A 92 -7.59 -26.43 -13.47
C THR A 92 -8.35 -26.87 -14.72
N LYS A 93 -8.17 -26.15 -15.83
CA LYS A 93 -8.58 -26.65 -17.14
C LYS A 93 -7.95 -28.04 -17.27
N PRO A 94 -8.70 -29.13 -17.54
CA PRO A 94 -8.09 -30.43 -17.70
C PRO A 94 -7.06 -30.31 -18.84
N ALA A 95 -5.86 -30.85 -18.58
CA ALA A 95 -4.81 -30.96 -19.56
C ALA A 95 -5.34 -31.70 -20.79
N GLY A 96 -5.69 -30.95 -21.83
CA GLY A 96 -5.81 -31.46 -23.18
C GLY A 96 -4.41 -31.80 -23.65
N HIS A 97 -3.94 -32.98 -23.26
CA HIS A 97 -2.72 -33.58 -23.81
C HIS A 97 -3.07 -34.18 -25.16
N ASP A 98 -3.23 -33.33 -26.17
CA ASP A 98 -3.26 -33.78 -27.55
C ASP A 98 -1.84 -33.73 -28.11
N GLY A 99 -1.26 -34.94 -28.14
CA GLY A 99 -0.27 -35.45 -29.07
C GLY A 99 0.69 -34.48 -29.78
N ARG A 100 2.00 -34.75 -29.62
CA ARG A 100 2.84 -35.36 -30.68
C ARG A 100 4.31 -35.16 -30.35
N CYS A 101 4.97 -36.20 -29.83
CA CYS A 101 6.43 -36.29 -29.91
C CYS A 101 6.81 -36.46 -31.38
N VAL A 102 7.50 -35.48 -31.96
CA VAL A 102 8.24 -35.66 -33.22
C VAL A 102 9.51 -36.46 -32.91
N ARG A 103 9.71 -37.53 -33.68
CA ARG A 103 10.86 -38.43 -33.60
C ARG A 103 11.96 -37.96 -34.54
#